data_AF-A0A367JA91-F1
#
_entry.id   AF-A0A367JA91-F1
#
_cell.length_a   1.000
_cell.length_b   1.000
_cell.length_c   1.000
_cell.angle_alpha   90.00
_cell.angle_beta   90.00
_cell.angle_gamma   90.00
#
_symmetry.space_group_name_H-M   'P 1'
#
loop_
_entity.id
_entity.type
_entity.pdbx_description
1 polymer ?
#
loop_
_entity_poly.entity_id
_entity_poly.type
_entity_poly.pdbx_seq_one_letter_code
_entity_poly.pdbx_strand_id
1 'polypeptide(L)'
;MSKLFGNSSSNGYKPLLSPGEKPYRKQKTRLLLTASALALFGTSCVYLSRHLPTGVMLSSYAEINQQSLWNNDNGKVVSPGISFDSFEYGLSKCQFNIERSRVSTNTTRPRHRNPRVAPEAERVLIRNGHIWLKDHYLEGGDVYLENGLIAAVGKNLQVPSDTRIVNAGGRVVTPGIIDMHSHMTVDALDGLSASDDTNEMTDPTTPYVRVIDALNPTDPGIKIVASGGITTSLILPGSGNLMGGEAAVIKLRPVSTLSAQDMLVTSGVSDEDQEVIWRYMKMACGENPKTFYGSSNRMPSTRLGENYLFRRKFEEAQRLKRKQDDWCDAAKRIKKMKDDDDKQDLIRLSESYPEDLSLDSLVALLRHQVNLNVHCYLPQDFEAMIHHSLEFDFEIAAFHHALSAWQVPDIIKRAKTNITVATFGDMWGYKAEALNQNVHAPKILDKAGIPVAFKSDHPVMNS
;
A
#
# COMPACT_ATOMS: atom_id res chain seq x y z
N MET A 1 -35.88 42.31 29.28
CA MET A 1 -37.23 41.70 29.22
C MET A 1 -37.07 40.20 29.42
N SER A 2 -37.07 39.69 30.66
CA SER A 2 -38.25 39.32 31.46
C SER A 2 -39.10 38.20 30.84
N LYS A 3 -38.85 36.97 31.33
CA LYS A 3 -39.79 35.88 31.64
C LYS A 3 -41.17 35.89 30.95
N LEU A 4 -41.49 34.82 30.24
CA LEU A 4 -42.84 34.25 30.16
C LEU A 4 -42.77 32.71 30.17
N PHE A 5 -43.32 32.14 31.26
CA PHE A 5 -44.11 30.90 31.46
C PHE A 5 -43.82 29.63 30.62
N GLY A 6 -43.91 28.40 31.12
CA GLY A 6 -44.46 27.85 32.35
C GLY A 6 -44.68 26.32 32.16
N ASN A 7 -44.55 25.56 33.25
CA ASN A 7 -44.70 24.09 33.33
C ASN A 7 -46.13 23.58 33.06
N SER A 8 -46.26 22.41 32.42
CA SER A 8 -47.20 21.34 32.84
C SER A 8 -46.88 19.96 32.21
N SER A 9 -46.35 19.07 33.05
CA SER A 9 -46.64 17.63 33.25
C SER A 9 -47.09 16.67 32.12
N SER A 10 -46.25 15.62 31.97
CA SER A 10 -46.53 14.16 32.06
C SER A 10 -47.28 13.39 30.95
N ASN A 11 -46.51 12.50 30.31
CA ASN A 11 -46.73 11.05 30.05
C ASN A 11 -46.33 10.73 28.60
N GLY A 12 -45.47 9.77 28.28
CA GLY A 12 -44.67 8.81 29.03
C GLY A 12 -43.94 7.95 27.99
N TYR A 13 -42.75 7.45 28.30
CA TYR A 13 -42.17 6.18 27.82
C TYR A 13 -40.80 6.04 28.53
N LYS A 14 -40.73 5.12 29.51
CA LYS A 14 -39.49 4.73 30.21
C LYS A 14 -38.80 3.62 29.41
N PRO A 15 -37.49 3.68 29.17
CA PRO A 15 -36.66 2.50 28.98
C PRO A 15 -36.31 1.88 30.34
N LEU A 16 -36.46 0.57 30.43
CA LEU A 16 -36.00 -0.26 31.54
C LEU A 16 -34.47 -0.38 31.51
N LEU A 17 -33.78 0.27 32.45
CA LEU A 17 -32.47 -0.17 32.93
C LEU A 17 -32.42 0.03 34.45
N SER A 18 -32.11 -1.05 35.15
CA SER A 18 -31.92 -1.12 36.60
C SER A 18 -30.68 -0.31 37.04
N PRO A 19 -30.72 0.38 38.19
CA PRO A 19 -29.55 1.06 38.74
C PRO A 19 -28.75 0.08 39.59
N GLY A 20 -27.57 -0.32 39.13
CA GLY A 20 -26.79 -1.28 39.90
C GLY A 20 -25.39 -1.63 39.42
N GLU A 21 -24.74 -0.88 38.54
CA GLU A 21 -23.34 -1.14 38.20
C GLU A 21 -22.57 0.16 37.92
N LYS A 22 -21.47 0.35 38.65
CA LYS A 22 -20.57 1.50 38.50
C LYS A 22 -19.72 1.34 37.23
N PRO A 23 -19.32 2.43 36.57
CA PRO A 23 -18.52 2.35 35.35
C PRO A 23 -17.14 1.73 35.61
N TYR A 24 -16.74 0.82 34.72
CA TYR A 24 -15.47 0.11 34.73
C TYR A 24 -14.31 1.08 34.52
N ARG A 25 -13.57 1.37 35.60
CA ARG A 25 -12.36 2.20 35.58
C ARG A 25 -11.17 1.28 35.28
N LYS A 26 -10.49 1.46 34.13
CA LYS A 26 -9.23 0.76 33.81
C LYS A 26 -8.23 0.99 34.96
N GLN A 27 -8.01 -0.02 35.79
CA GLN A 27 -6.92 0.00 36.78
C GLN A 27 -5.60 -0.20 36.04
N LYS A 28 -4.67 0.74 36.22
CA LYS A 28 -3.25 0.54 35.89
C LYS A 28 -2.66 -0.40 36.94
N THR A 29 -2.46 -1.66 36.58
CA THR A 29 -1.68 -2.59 37.40
C THR A 29 -0.20 -2.26 37.21
N ARG A 30 0.40 -1.58 38.18
CA ARG A 30 1.87 -1.55 38.33
C ARG A 30 2.28 -2.89 38.92
N LEU A 31 2.97 -3.72 38.13
CA LEU A 31 3.63 -4.91 38.67
C LEU A 31 4.92 -4.45 39.37
N LEU A 32 4.90 -4.44 40.70
CA LEU A 32 6.11 -4.40 41.52
C LEU A 32 6.71 -5.81 41.53
N LEU A 33 7.85 -5.99 40.88
CA LEU A 33 8.72 -7.15 41.08
C LEU A 33 9.79 -6.75 42.12
N THR A 34 9.53 -7.09 43.37
CA THR A 34 10.55 -7.10 44.44
C THR A 34 11.35 -8.39 44.37
N ALA A 35 12.67 -8.24 44.41
CA ALA A 35 13.67 -9.29 44.44
C ALA A 35 13.43 -10.34 45.54
N SER A 36 13.53 -11.63 45.19
CA SER A 36 13.94 -12.74 46.06
C SER A 36 13.97 -14.05 45.26
N ALA A 37 15.13 -14.36 44.63
CA ALA A 37 15.55 -15.73 44.30
C ALA A 37 17.01 -15.72 43.83
N LEU A 38 17.92 -15.33 44.73
CA LEU A 38 19.33 -15.68 44.65
C LEU A 38 19.48 -17.09 45.24
N ALA A 39 19.50 -18.12 44.39
CA ALA A 39 20.13 -19.42 44.65
C ALA A 39 19.82 -20.36 43.47
N LEU A 40 20.84 -21.07 43.00
CA LEU A 40 20.82 -22.13 41.97
C LEU A 40 20.85 -21.63 40.51
N PHE A 41 22.06 -21.36 40.01
CA PHE A 41 22.68 -22.09 38.90
C PHE A 41 24.03 -21.43 38.57
N GLY A 42 24.98 -21.61 39.46
CA GLY A 42 26.40 -21.39 39.20
C GLY A 42 27.15 -22.66 39.56
N THR A 43 27.55 -23.42 38.55
CA THR A 43 28.74 -24.31 38.49
C THR A 43 28.57 -25.30 37.33
N SER A 44 29.03 -24.94 36.13
CA SER A 44 29.53 -25.86 35.09
C SER A 44 30.13 -25.06 33.94
N CYS A 45 31.26 -24.40 34.21
CA CYS A 45 32.14 -23.83 33.18
C CYS A 45 33.57 -23.69 33.73
N VAL A 46 34.07 -24.68 34.47
CA VAL A 46 35.49 -24.86 34.78
C VAL A 46 35.69 -26.36 35.05
N TYR A 47 36.69 -26.96 34.40
CA TYR A 47 37.14 -28.36 34.40
C TYR A 47 36.76 -29.20 33.17
N LEU A 48 37.82 -29.74 32.54
CA LEU A 48 37.92 -30.52 31.29
C LEU A 48 37.90 -29.63 30.03
N SER A 49 39.01 -29.37 29.34
CA SER A 49 40.20 -30.19 29.13
C SER A 49 41.42 -29.33 28.79
N ARG A 50 42.39 -29.30 29.72
CA ARG A 50 43.80 -29.13 29.41
C ARG A 50 44.33 -30.47 28.92
N HIS A 51 44.81 -30.58 27.69
CA HIS A 51 45.91 -31.45 27.25
C HIS A 51 46.40 -30.99 25.85
N LEU A 52 47.35 -30.04 25.88
CA LEU A 52 48.62 -29.90 25.11
C LEU A 52 48.71 -30.24 23.59
N PRO A 53 49.71 -29.72 22.82
CA PRO A 53 50.83 -28.85 23.21
C PRO A 53 51.05 -27.58 22.34
N THR A 54 51.94 -26.75 22.88
CA THR A 54 52.57 -25.52 22.37
C THR A 54 53.57 -25.73 21.23
N GLY A 55 53.74 -24.67 20.40
CA GLY A 55 54.84 -24.45 19.44
C GLY A 55 54.39 -24.69 18.00
N VAL A 56 54.47 -23.77 17.04
CA VAL A 56 55.64 -22.97 16.63
C VAL A 56 55.18 -21.66 15.98
N MET A 57 55.82 -20.56 16.37
CA MET A 57 55.87 -19.28 15.65
C MET A 57 56.76 -19.45 14.42
N LEU A 58 56.24 -19.22 13.21
CA LEU A 58 57.05 -18.89 12.03
C LEU A 58 56.32 -17.88 11.15
N SER A 59 57.03 -16.78 10.92
CA SER A 59 56.77 -15.71 9.98
C SER A 59 56.74 -16.20 8.53
N SER A 60 55.87 -15.59 7.73
CA SER A 60 56.10 -15.08 6.36
C SER A 60 54.83 -15.27 5.52
N TYR A 61 54.15 -14.16 5.25
CA TYR A 61 53.22 -14.09 4.13
C TYR A 61 54.07 -14.12 2.85
N ALA A 62 54.30 -15.31 2.32
CA ALA A 62 54.74 -15.48 0.94
C ALA A 62 53.51 -15.43 0.05
N GLU A 63 53.57 -14.55 -0.96
CA GLU A 63 52.63 -14.48 -2.08
C GLU A 63 52.49 -15.87 -2.72
N ILE A 64 51.36 -16.52 -2.51
CA ILE A 64 50.99 -17.68 -3.32
C ILE A 64 50.30 -17.13 -4.58
N ASN A 65 51.14 -17.00 -5.58
CA ASN A 65 50.86 -16.80 -6.99
C ASN A 65 49.71 -17.74 -7.44
N GLN A 66 48.53 -17.19 -7.73
CA GLN A 66 47.41 -17.89 -8.36
C GLN A 66 47.72 -18.12 -9.85
N GLN A 67 48.71 -18.95 -10.15
CA GLN A 67 48.91 -19.46 -11.49
C GLN A 67 48.57 -20.95 -11.56
N SER A 68 47.70 -21.26 -12.53
CA SER A 68 47.56 -22.57 -13.17
C SER A 68 46.81 -23.66 -12.38
N LEU A 69 45.49 -23.67 -12.53
CA LEU A 69 44.72 -24.91 -12.61
C LEU A 69 43.59 -24.78 -13.64
N TRP A 70 43.87 -24.51 -14.92
CA TRP A 70 43.00 -24.82 -16.09
C TRP A 70 43.82 -24.66 -17.38
N ASN A 71 44.71 -25.61 -17.67
CA ASN A 71 45.29 -25.75 -19.02
C ASN A 71 44.34 -26.61 -19.85
N ASN A 72 43.53 -25.98 -20.69
CA ASN A 72 42.92 -26.60 -21.86
C ASN A 72 43.67 -26.12 -23.10
N ASP A 73 43.97 -27.04 -24.01
CA ASP A 73 44.83 -26.91 -25.21
C ASP A 73 44.37 -25.91 -26.29
N ASN A 74 43.81 -24.75 -25.92
CA ASN A 74 43.51 -23.65 -26.84
C ASN A 74 43.55 -22.26 -26.18
N GLY A 75 44.32 -22.07 -25.10
CA GLY A 75 44.73 -20.73 -24.61
C GLY A 75 43.60 -19.75 -24.26
N LYS A 76 42.37 -20.23 -24.09
CA LYS A 76 41.20 -19.40 -23.82
C LYS A 76 40.86 -19.46 -22.34
N VAL A 77 41.21 -18.41 -21.61
CA VAL A 77 40.82 -18.21 -20.20
C VAL A 77 39.30 -17.98 -20.17
N VAL A 78 38.54 -18.98 -19.73
CA VAL A 78 37.10 -18.82 -19.47
C VAL A 78 36.97 -18.10 -18.12
N SER A 79 36.53 -16.84 -18.13
CA SER A 79 36.17 -16.13 -16.90
C SER A 79 35.04 -16.89 -16.20
N PRO A 80 35.11 -17.12 -14.86
CA PRO A 80 34.02 -17.74 -14.12
C PRO A 80 32.85 -16.75 -14.03
N GLY A 81 32.05 -16.68 -15.10
CA GLY A 81 30.82 -15.92 -15.13
C GLY A 81 29.64 -16.67 -14.54
N ILE A 82 28.49 -16.00 -14.45
CA ILE A 82 27.25 -16.57 -13.95
C ILE A 82 26.76 -17.77 -14.77
N SER A 83 25.90 -18.60 -14.17
CA SER A 83 25.24 -19.70 -14.89
C SER A 83 24.32 -19.16 -16.00
N PHE A 84 24.07 -20.00 -17.01
CA PHE A 84 23.12 -19.68 -18.07
C PHE A 84 21.72 -19.39 -17.50
N ASP A 85 21.26 -20.17 -16.52
CA ASP A 85 19.97 -19.94 -15.85
C ASP A 85 19.91 -18.57 -15.16
N SER A 86 20.98 -18.14 -14.51
CA SER A 86 21.06 -16.82 -13.88
C SER A 86 21.02 -15.69 -14.92
N PHE A 87 21.63 -15.92 -16.08
CA PHE A 87 21.62 -14.98 -17.19
C PHE A 87 20.22 -14.87 -17.82
N GLU A 88 19.55 -15.98 -18.11
CA GLU A 88 18.19 -15.98 -18.66
C GLU A 88 17.18 -15.42 -17.65
N TYR A 89 17.31 -15.76 -16.37
CA TYR A 89 16.52 -15.15 -15.31
C TYR A 89 16.69 -13.62 -15.30
N GLY A 90 17.92 -13.12 -15.32
CA GLY A 90 18.15 -11.68 -15.36
C GLY A 90 17.58 -11.02 -16.63
N LEU A 91 17.69 -11.66 -17.79
CA LEU A 91 17.06 -11.18 -19.02
C LEU A 91 15.52 -11.11 -18.90
N SER A 92 14.90 -12.09 -18.23
CA SER A 92 13.46 -12.06 -17.98
C SER A 92 13.05 -10.85 -17.14
N LYS A 93 13.85 -10.46 -16.14
CA LYS A 93 13.63 -9.26 -15.31
C LYS A 93 13.79 -7.97 -16.12
N CYS A 94 14.77 -7.92 -17.01
CA CYS A 94 14.95 -6.80 -17.93
C CYS A 94 13.75 -6.63 -18.86
N GLN A 95 13.24 -7.73 -19.41
CA GLN A 95 12.06 -7.72 -20.28
C GLN A 95 10.82 -7.26 -19.53
N PHE A 96 10.57 -7.81 -18.34
CA PHE A 96 9.46 -7.41 -17.46
C PHE A 96 9.45 -5.90 -17.19
N ASN A 97 10.61 -5.31 -16.87
CA ASN A 97 10.73 -3.87 -16.63
C ASN A 97 10.37 -3.02 -17.85
N ILE A 98 10.71 -3.48 -19.06
CA ILE A 98 10.40 -2.79 -20.33
C ILE A 98 8.91 -2.88 -20.63
N GLU A 99 8.31 -4.07 -20.50
CA GLU A 99 6.90 -4.31 -20.80
C GLU A 99 5.98 -3.49 -19.91
N ARG A 100 6.24 -3.47 -18.58
CA ARG A 100 5.47 -2.64 -17.65
C ARG A 100 5.56 -1.15 -17.97
N SER A 101 6.71 -0.67 -18.44
CA SER A 101 6.90 0.74 -18.79
C SER A 101 6.15 1.16 -20.07
N ARG A 102 5.68 0.20 -20.86
CA ARG A 102 4.97 0.43 -22.13
C ARG A 102 3.45 0.39 -22.00
N VAL A 103 2.90 0.02 -20.84
CA VAL A 103 1.46 -0.19 -20.77
C VAL A 103 0.71 1.14 -20.76
N SER A 104 -0.03 1.36 -21.85
CA SER A 104 -0.93 2.50 -22.00
C SER A 104 -2.21 2.27 -21.21
N THR A 105 -2.70 3.31 -20.53
CA THR A 105 -4.00 3.31 -19.83
C THR A 105 -5.20 3.35 -20.77
N ASN A 106 -4.99 3.23 -22.10
CA ASN A 106 -6.05 3.31 -23.09
C ASN A 106 -6.90 2.03 -23.12
N THR A 107 -7.80 1.90 -22.14
CA THR A 107 -8.70 0.75 -21.93
C THR A 107 -9.96 0.87 -22.78
N THR A 108 -9.82 1.13 -24.09
CA THR A 108 -10.96 1.17 -25.03
C THR A 108 -11.49 -0.22 -25.40
N ARG A 109 -10.99 -1.30 -24.79
CA ARG A 109 -11.43 -2.64 -25.10
C ARG A 109 -12.74 -2.97 -24.38
N PRO A 110 -13.75 -3.48 -25.11
CA PRO A 110 -14.96 -3.99 -24.49
C PRO A 110 -14.62 -5.23 -23.65
N ARG A 111 -14.86 -5.16 -22.34
CA ARG A 111 -14.80 -6.34 -21.47
C ARG A 111 -16.12 -7.09 -21.59
N HIS A 112 -16.04 -8.40 -21.80
CA HIS A 112 -17.22 -9.28 -21.91
C HIS A 112 -17.55 -10.01 -20.61
N ARG A 113 -16.61 -10.02 -19.66
CA ARG A 113 -16.73 -10.65 -18.34
C ARG A 113 -15.90 -9.88 -17.32
N ASN A 114 -16.36 -9.88 -16.07
CA ASN A 114 -15.55 -9.49 -14.92
C ASN A 114 -14.78 -10.71 -14.41
N PRO A 115 -13.44 -10.68 -14.30
CA PRO A 115 -12.66 -11.83 -13.83
C PRO A 115 -13.08 -12.39 -12.46
N ARG A 116 -13.72 -11.54 -11.64
CA ARG A 116 -14.21 -11.87 -10.28
C ARG A 116 -15.67 -12.31 -10.24
N VAL A 117 -16.33 -12.43 -11.39
CA VAL A 117 -17.70 -12.93 -11.44
C VAL A 117 -17.74 -14.36 -10.91
N ALA A 118 -18.70 -14.65 -10.04
CA ALA A 118 -18.92 -16.01 -9.57
C ALA A 118 -19.33 -16.91 -10.76
N PRO A 119 -18.93 -18.19 -10.81
CA PRO A 119 -19.34 -19.11 -11.87
C PRO A 119 -20.86 -19.15 -12.06
N GLU A 120 -21.59 -19.12 -10.95
CA GLU A 120 -23.06 -19.21 -10.90
C GLU A 120 -23.74 -17.82 -10.90
N ALA A 121 -23.06 -16.76 -11.36
CA ALA A 121 -23.62 -15.43 -11.32
C ALA A 121 -24.80 -15.28 -12.30
N GLU A 122 -25.99 -15.12 -11.73
CA GLU A 122 -27.22 -14.82 -12.45
C GLU A 122 -27.21 -13.41 -13.07
N ARG A 123 -27.95 -13.27 -14.18
CA ARG A 123 -28.31 -11.98 -14.76
C ARG A 123 -29.24 -11.22 -13.81
N VAL A 124 -28.99 -9.94 -13.62
CA VAL A 124 -29.81 -9.10 -12.73
C VAL A 124 -30.27 -7.84 -13.45
N LEU A 125 -31.56 -7.54 -13.36
CA LEU A 125 -32.13 -6.25 -13.75
C LEU A 125 -32.56 -5.51 -12.48
N ILE A 126 -31.86 -4.43 -12.13
CA ILE A 126 -32.36 -3.47 -11.14
C ILE A 126 -33.34 -2.56 -11.89
N ARG A 127 -34.64 -2.64 -11.57
CA ARG A 127 -35.70 -1.95 -12.31
C ARG A 127 -36.28 -0.77 -11.51
N ASN A 128 -36.64 0.31 -12.21
CA ASN A 128 -37.37 1.45 -11.65
C ASN A 128 -36.62 2.14 -10.48
N GLY A 129 -35.35 2.49 -10.68
CA GLY A 129 -34.54 3.28 -9.73
C GLY A 129 -34.33 4.72 -10.19
N HIS A 130 -33.90 5.59 -9.28
CA HIS A 130 -33.25 6.86 -9.63
C HIS A 130 -31.75 6.60 -9.78
N ILE A 131 -31.31 6.36 -11.01
CA ILE A 131 -29.92 5.96 -11.26
C ILE A 131 -29.04 7.19 -11.22
N TRP A 132 -28.09 7.21 -10.29
CA TRP A 132 -27.12 8.29 -10.16
C TRP A 132 -25.99 8.07 -11.17
N LEU A 133 -25.99 8.89 -12.22
CA LEU A 133 -24.93 8.95 -13.21
C LEU A 133 -23.99 10.11 -12.88
N LYS A 134 -22.89 10.25 -13.62
CA LYS A 134 -21.82 11.21 -13.29
C LYS A 134 -22.34 12.64 -13.12
N ASP A 135 -23.20 13.10 -14.01
CA ASP A 135 -23.62 14.49 -14.16
C ASP A 135 -25.13 14.73 -14.03
N HIS A 136 -25.93 13.66 -13.96
CA HIS A 136 -27.39 13.74 -13.85
C HIS A 136 -28.00 12.48 -13.23
N TYR A 137 -29.32 12.51 -13.01
CA TYR A 137 -30.10 11.36 -12.58
C TYR A 137 -30.97 10.83 -13.72
N LEU A 138 -31.05 9.50 -13.85
CA LEU A 138 -32.04 8.83 -14.67
C LEU A 138 -33.20 8.35 -13.79
N GLU A 139 -34.30 9.10 -13.77
CA GLU A 139 -35.49 8.73 -13.01
C GLU A 139 -36.26 7.58 -13.64
N GLY A 140 -36.68 6.59 -12.83
CA GLY A 140 -37.36 5.39 -13.32
C GLY A 140 -36.49 4.57 -14.28
N GLY A 141 -35.17 4.60 -14.06
CA GLY A 141 -34.18 3.89 -14.85
C GLY A 141 -33.99 2.44 -14.39
N ASP A 142 -33.44 1.66 -15.30
CA ASP A 142 -33.09 0.27 -15.16
C ASP A 142 -31.57 0.09 -15.33
N VAL A 143 -30.97 -0.83 -14.57
CA VAL A 143 -29.57 -1.25 -14.70
C VAL A 143 -29.53 -2.76 -14.92
N TYR A 144 -29.05 -3.17 -16.09
CA TYR A 144 -28.88 -4.58 -16.44
C TYR A 144 -27.44 -5.03 -16.21
N LEU A 145 -27.29 -6.09 -15.43
CA LEU A 145 -26.02 -6.69 -15.05
C LEU A 145 -25.89 -8.09 -15.65
N GLU A 146 -24.78 -8.35 -16.34
CA GLU A 146 -24.45 -9.64 -16.95
C GLU A 146 -22.95 -9.89 -16.83
N ASN A 147 -22.55 -11.13 -16.55
CA ASN A 147 -21.15 -11.55 -16.40
C ASN A 147 -20.34 -10.68 -15.40
N GLY A 148 -20.99 -10.16 -14.36
CA GLY A 148 -20.38 -9.29 -13.34
C GLY A 148 -20.04 -7.88 -13.83
N LEU A 149 -20.62 -7.45 -14.96
CA LEU A 149 -20.48 -6.14 -15.58
C LEU A 149 -21.83 -5.44 -15.69
N ILE A 150 -21.79 -4.11 -15.82
CA ILE A 150 -22.96 -3.32 -16.24
C ILE A 150 -23.07 -3.46 -17.76
N ALA A 151 -24.06 -4.22 -18.23
CA ALA A 151 -24.28 -4.47 -19.64
C ALA A 151 -25.13 -3.37 -20.30
N ALA A 152 -26.10 -2.81 -19.57
CA ALA A 152 -26.87 -1.66 -20.05
C ALA A 152 -27.44 -0.81 -18.90
N VAL A 153 -27.62 0.48 -19.16
CA VAL A 153 -28.36 1.42 -18.31
C VAL A 153 -29.35 2.17 -19.21
N GLY A 154 -30.62 2.26 -18.82
CA GLY A 154 -31.64 2.88 -19.65
C GLY A 154 -33.02 2.85 -19.01
N LYS A 155 -34.08 3.02 -19.79
CA LYS A 155 -35.47 2.85 -19.33
C LYS A 155 -36.11 1.67 -20.04
N ASN A 156 -36.99 0.95 -19.35
CA ASN A 156 -37.77 -0.15 -19.92
C ASN A 156 -36.90 -1.18 -20.66
N LEU A 157 -35.77 -1.54 -20.07
CA LEU A 157 -34.81 -2.44 -20.71
C LEU A 157 -35.46 -3.80 -20.96
N GLN A 158 -35.32 -4.29 -22.19
CA GLN A 158 -35.68 -5.65 -22.57
C GLN A 158 -34.50 -6.56 -22.27
N VAL A 159 -34.73 -7.58 -21.46
CA VAL A 159 -33.70 -8.50 -20.96
C VAL A 159 -34.15 -9.95 -21.15
N PRO A 160 -33.23 -10.91 -21.22
CA PRO A 160 -33.57 -12.33 -21.28
C PRO A 160 -34.55 -12.76 -20.18
N SER A 161 -35.43 -13.72 -20.48
CA SER A 161 -36.53 -14.13 -19.58
C SER A 161 -36.07 -14.79 -18.27
N ASP A 162 -34.85 -15.31 -18.23
CA ASP A 162 -34.19 -15.88 -17.05
C ASP A 162 -33.54 -14.82 -16.14
N THR A 163 -33.66 -13.53 -16.47
CA THR A 163 -33.08 -12.44 -15.69
C THR A 163 -33.81 -12.23 -14.37
N ARG A 164 -33.09 -12.24 -13.25
CA ARG A 164 -33.66 -11.90 -11.94
C ARG A 164 -33.97 -10.40 -11.89
N ILE A 165 -35.22 -10.07 -11.58
CA ILE A 165 -35.67 -8.68 -11.45
C ILE A 165 -35.62 -8.24 -9.99
N VAL A 166 -34.87 -7.17 -9.72
CA VAL A 166 -34.85 -6.46 -8.44
C VAL A 166 -35.54 -5.12 -8.62
N ASN A 167 -36.75 -4.96 -8.10
CA ASN A 167 -37.47 -3.68 -8.19
C ASN A 167 -36.91 -2.68 -7.15
N ALA A 168 -36.23 -1.64 -7.61
CA ALA A 168 -35.72 -0.57 -6.77
C ALA A 168 -36.85 0.29 -6.17
N GLY A 169 -38.03 0.35 -6.82
CA GLY A 169 -39.22 1.03 -6.30
C GLY A 169 -39.05 2.53 -6.13
N GLY A 170 -38.34 3.19 -7.06
CA GLY A 170 -38.01 4.61 -6.97
C GLY A 170 -36.92 4.92 -5.94
N ARG A 171 -36.13 3.94 -5.48
CA ARG A 171 -34.95 4.21 -4.64
C ARG A 171 -33.78 4.69 -5.50
N VAL A 172 -32.86 5.42 -4.87
CA VAL A 172 -31.60 5.84 -5.48
C VAL A 172 -30.71 4.61 -5.69
N VAL A 173 -30.11 4.51 -6.87
CA VAL A 173 -29.13 3.47 -7.23
C VAL A 173 -27.85 4.18 -7.61
N THR A 174 -26.76 3.91 -6.90
CA THR A 174 -25.45 4.53 -7.12
C THR A 174 -24.41 3.47 -7.50
N PRO A 175 -23.29 3.88 -8.12
CA PRO A 175 -22.07 3.11 -8.02
C PRO A 175 -21.71 2.86 -6.55
N GLY A 176 -21.02 1.76 -6.28
CA GLY A 176 -20.45 1.53 -4.96
C GLY A 176 -19.35 2.54 -4.66
N ILE A 177 -19.30 3.04 -3.42
CA ILE A 177 -18.28 4.02 -3.00
C ILE A 177 -16.92 3.33 -2.96
N ILE A 178 -15.88 4.09 -3.33
CA ILE A 178 -14.48 3.65 -3.29
C ILE A 178 -13.79 4.47 -2.20
N ASP A 179 -13.34 3.79 -1.15
CA ASP A 179 -12.57 4.41 -0.08
C ASP A 179 -11.07 4.24 -0.35
N MET A 180 -10.40 5.33 -0.71
CA MET A 180 -8.98 5.28 -1.05
C MET A 180 -8.04 5.34 0.16
N HIS A 181 -8.56 5.34 1.39
CA HIS A 181 -7.72 5.24 2.59
C HIS A 181 -8.43 4.53 3.73
N SER A 182 -8.00 3.29 3.98
CA SER A 182 -8.50 2.49 5.10
C SER A 182 -7.38 1.61 5.67
N HIS A 183 -7.48 1.31 6.96
CA HIS A 183 -6.67 0.33 7.67
C HIS A 183 -7.49 -0.91 8.06
N MET A 184 -8.76 -0.98 7.66
CA MET A 184 -9.60 -2.18 7.84
C MET A 184 -8.85 -3.43 7.36
N THR A 185 -9.10 -4.57 8.00
CA THR A 185 -8.41 -5.86 7.81
C THR A 185 -6.99 -5.97 8.39
N VAL A 186 -6.24 -4.86 8.52
CA VAL A 186 -4.93 -4.85 9.24
C VAL A 186 -5.02 -4.17 10.61
N ASP A 187 -6.05 -3.34 10.80
CA ASP A 187 -6.57 -2.83 12.07
C ASP A 187 -7.99 -3.39 12.25
N ALA A 188 -8.09 -4.68 12.54
CA ALA A 188 -9.39 -5.35 12.61
C ALA A 188 -10.27 -4.74 13.71
N LEU A 189 -11.58 -4.59 13.46
CA LEU A 189 -12.48 -3.89 14.37
C LEU A 189 -12.59 -4.54 15.76
N ASP A 190 -12.51 -5.87 15.81
CA ASP A 190 -12.47 -6.67 17.04
C ASP A 190 -11.05 -7.02 17.50
N GLY A 191 -10.05 -6.40 16.89
CA GLY A 191 -8.64 -6.57 17.18
C GLY A 191 -8.23 -6.08 18.55
N LEU A 192 -7.18 -6.70 19.07
CA LEU A 192 -6.43 -6.23 20.24
C LEU A 192 -5.09 -5.66 19.77
N SER A 193 -4.37 -5.00 20.66
CA SER A 193 -3.06 -4.41 20.31
C SER A 193 -2.04 -5.41 19.76
N ALA A 194 -2.19 -6.71 20.05
CA ALA A 194 -1.31 -7.77 19.57
C ALA A 194 -1.68 -8.28 18.17
N SER A 195 -2.85 -7.90 17.65
CA SER A 195 -3.35 -8.25 16.31
C SER A 195 -3.44 -7.03 15.40
N ASP A 196 -2.85 -5.91 15.80
CA ASP A 196 -2.74 -4.70 14.98
C ASP A 196 -1.49 -4.83 14.10
N ASP A 197 -1.72 -5.07 12.82
CA ASP A 197 -0.69 -5.23 11.78
C ASP A 197 -0.55 -3.95 10.93
N THR A 198 -1.10 -2.82 11.39
CA THR A 198 -1.20 -1.58 10.61
C THR A 198 0.14 -0.90 10.39
N ASN A 199 1.06 -0.95 11.36
CA ASN A 199 2.34 -0.26 11.29
C ASN A 199 3.52 -1.14 11.75
N GLU A 200 4.44 -1.43 10.82
CA GLU A 200 5.71 -2.11 11.13
C GLU A 200 6.74 -1.10 11.69
N MET A 201 6.50 -0.54 12.88
CA MET A 201 7.27 0.60 13.40
C MET A 201 8.66 0.24 13.96
N THR A 202 9.25 -0.87 13.54
CA THR A 202 10.59 -1.30 13.95
C THR A 202 11.71 -0.59 13.18
N ASP A 203 11.44 -0.07 11.98
CA ASP A 203 12.34 0.77 11.17
C ASP A 203 11.56 1.91 10.50
N PRO A 204 12.06 3.17 10.42
CA PRO A 204 11.33 4.26 9.78
C PRO A 204 11.08 4.09 8.27
N THR A 205 11.81 3.19 7.61
CA THR A 205 11.76 2.97 6.17
C THR A 205 11.57 1.49 5.83
N THR A 206 10.32 1.04 5.75
CA THR A 206 9.92 -0.35 5.50
C THR A 206 9.20 -0.55 4.16
N PRO A 207 9.73 -0.06 3.02
CA PRO A 207 9.03 -0.18 1.73
C PRO A 207 8.81 -1.63 1.24
N TYR A 208 9.42 -2.60 1.91
CA TYR A 208 9.41 -4.03 1.59
C TYR A 208 8.27 -4.82 2.25
N VAL A 209 7.58 -4.27 3.25
CA VAL A 209 6.41 -4.95 3.83
C VAL A 209 5.19 -4.73 2.94
N ARG A 210 4.20 -5.61 3.04
CA ARG A 210 3.00 -5.57 2.20
C ARG A 210 1.77 -5.90 3.05
N VAL A 211 0.72 -5.10 2.93
CA VAL A 211 -0.53 -5.38 3.66
C VAL A 211 -1.16 -6.71 3.26
N ILE A 212 -0.92 -7.19 2.04
CA ILE A 212 -1.47 -8.46 1.56
C ILE A 212 -1.06 -9.65 2.44
N ASP A 213 0.09 -9.55 3.10
CA ASP A 213 0.62 -10.59 3.98
C ASP A 213 -0.08 -10.60 5.36
N ALA A 214 -0.90 -9.59 5.65
CA ALA A 214 -1.58 -9.41 6.94
C ALA A 214 -3.10 -9.10 6.81
N LEU A 215 -3.68 -9.13 5.61
CA LEU A 215 -5.13 -8.90 5.45
C LEU A 215 -5.92 -9.96 6.22
N ASN A 216 -6.70 -9.55 7.21
CA ASN A 216 -7.66 -10.40 7.90
C ASN A 216 -9.01 -10.44 7.15
N PRO A 217 -9.33 -11.53 6.41
CA PRO A 217 -10.60 -11.66 5.69
C PRO A 217 -11.81 -11.86 6.62
N THR A 218 -11.57 -12.15 7.91
CA THR A 218 -12.62 -12.38 8.91
C THR A 218 -12.99 -11.14 9.71
N ASP A 219 -12.33 -10.00 9.46
CA ASP A 219 -12.60 -8.74 10.13
C ASP A 219 -14.10 -8.36 10.03
N PRO A 220 -14.83 -8.26 11.17
CA PRO A 220 -16.24 -7.88 11.15
C PRO A 220 -16.45 -6.46 10.59
N GLY A 221 -15.42 -5.61 10.59
CA GLY A 221 -15.41 -4.28 9.98
C GLY A 221 -15.78 -4.31 8.49
N ILE A 222 -15.42 -5.36 7.75
CA ILE A 222 -15.74 -5.48 6.31
C ILE A 222 -17.24 -5.34 6.06
N LYS A 223 -18.07 -6.02 6.86
CA LYS A 223 -19.54 -5.99 6.69
C LYS A 223 -20.13 -4.65 7.11
N ILE A 224 -19.57 -4.03 8.15
CA ILE A 224 -20.03 -2.74 8.67
C ILE A 224 -19.75 -1.65 7.65
N VAL A 225 -18.50 -1.54 7.19
CA VAL A 225 -18.08 -0.58 6.17
C VAL A 225 -18.84 -0.79 4.86
N ALA A 226 -19.06 -2.05 4.45
CA ALA A 226 -19.85 -2.35 3.26
C ALA A 226 -21.33 -1.91 3.39
N SER A 227 -21.89 -1.92 4.60
CA SER A 227 -23.28 -1.48 4.84
C SER A 227 -23.47 0.03 4.63
N GLY A 228 -22.39 0.82 4.72
CA GLY A 228 -22.34 2.25 4.36
C GLY A 228 -22.31 2.51 2.85
N GLY A 229 -22.32 1.46 2.02
CA GLY A 229 -22.27 1.57 0.55
C GLY A 229 -20.86 1.57 -0.04
N ILE A 230 -19.83 1.38 0.78
CA ILE A 230 -18.45 1.20 0.33
C ILE A 230 -18.30 -0.21 -0.23
N THR A 231 -17.77 -0.32 -1.45
CA THR A 231 -17.60 -1.63 -2.11
C THR A 231 -16.14 -1.97 -2.38
N THR A 232 -15.27 -0.97 -2.30
CA THR A 232 -13.86 -1.06 -2.66
C THR A 232 -13.06 -0.21 -1.70
N SER A 233 -11.98 -0.76 -1.17
CA SER A 233 -11.08 0.01 -0.31
C SER A 233 -9.63 -0.21 -0.71
N LEU A 234 -8.83 0.85 -0.70
CA LEU A 234 -7.38 0.75 -0.66
C LEU A 234 -6.98 0.52 0.81
N ILE A 235 -6.56 -0.70 1.12
CA ILE A 235 -5.97 -1.05 2.42
C ILE A 235 -4.50 -0.75 2.33
N LEU A 236 -3.99 0.00 3.30
CA LEU A 236 -2.63 0.51 3.27
C LEU A 236 -2.05 0.57 4.68
N PRO A 237 -0.72 0.49 4.83
CA PRO A 237 -0.07 0.68 6.13
C PRO A 237 -0.45 2.01 6.76
N GLY A 238 -0.28 2.16 8.07
CA GLY A 238 -0.56 3.39 8.79
C GLY A 238 0.41 4.53 8.47
N SER A 239 0.68 5.37 9.47
CA SER A 239 1.56 6.55 9.33
C SER A 239 2.65 6.60 10.39
N GLY A 240 2.92 5.46 11.04
CA GLY A 240 4.03 5.32 11.97
C GLY A 240 5.38 5.44 11.27
N ASN A 241 5.51 4.94 10.05
CA ASN A 241 6.74 4.91 9.26
C ASN A 241 6.77 6.02 8.19
N LEU A 242 7.97 6.45 7.77
CA LEU A 242 8.14 7.34 6.62
C LEU A 242 7.80 6.64 5.30
N MET A 243 8.22 5.38 5.16
CA MET A 243 7.85 4.50 4.07
C MET A 243 7.21 3.26 4.69
N GLY A 244 5.89 3.15 4.63
CA GLY A 244 5.14 2.13 5.37
C GLY A 244 4.99 0.79 4.66
N GLY A 245 5.31 0.72 3.37
CA GLY A 245 5.20 -0.50 2.57
C GLY A 245 4.06 -0.46 1.55
N GLU A 246 3.81 -1.62 0.95
CA GLU A 246 2.83 -1.77 -0.13
C GLU A 246 1.40 -1.93 0.39
N ALA A 247 0.49 -1.37 -0.38
CA ALA A 247 -0.94 -1.35 -0.16
C ALA A 247 -1.66 -2.29 -1.16
N ALA A 248 -2.89 -2.69 -0.84
CA ALA A 248 -3.71 -3.57 -1.65
C ALA A 248 -5.11 -2.98 -1.83
N VAL A 249 -5.67 -3.07 -3.04
CA VAL A 249 -7.05 -2.68 -3.30
C VAL A 249 -7.93 -3.91 -3.23
N ILE A 250 -8.91 -3.90 -2.33
CA ILE A 250 -9.83 -5.02 -2.11
C ILE A 250 -11.27 -4.65 -2.47
N LYS A 251 -12.08 -5.65 -2.81
CA LYS A 251 -13.54 -5.56 -2.77
C LYS A 251 -14.05 -6.04 -1.43
N LEU A 252 -15.10 -5.37 -0.94
CA LEU A 252 -15.77 -5.72 0.32
C LEU A 252 -16.92 -6.70 0.14
N ARG A 253 -17.01 -7.33 -1.04
CA ARG A 253 -18.04 -8.32 -1.32
C ARG A 253 -17.72 -9.61 -0.54
N PRO A 254 -18.73 -10.37 -0.10
CA PRO A 254 -18.52 -11.72 0.38
C PRO A 254 -17.84 -12.58 -0.69
N VAL A 255 -16.83 -13.35 -0.28
CA VAL A 255 -16.19 -14.40 -1.08
C VAL A 255 -16.37 -15.74 -0.34
N SER A 256 -16.35 -16.85 -1.08
CA SER A 256 -16.57 -18.19 -0.52
C SER A 256 -15.37 -18.77 0.22
N THR A 257 -14.24 -18.05 0.24
CA THR A 257 -12.97 -18.48 0.81
C THR A 257 -12.54 -17.51 1.92
N LEU A 258 -11.53 -17.90 2.68
CA LEU A 258 -10.79 -17.01 3.59
C LEU A 258 -9.44 -16.60 2.98
N SER A 259 -9.36 -16.54 1.65
CA SER A 259 -8.13 -16.14 0.96
C SER A 259 -8.11 -14.61 0.80
N ALA A 260 -7.09 -13.96 1.36
CA ALA A 260 -6.83 -12.54 1.13
C ALA A 260 -6.67 -12.20 -0.37
N GLN A 261 -6.12 -13.13 -1.15
CA GLN A 261 -5.97 -12.97 -2.60
C GLN A 261 -7.32 -12.86 -3.33
N ASP A 262 -8.34 -13.56 -2.83
CA ASP A 262 -9.67 -13.55 -3.45
C ASP A 262 -10.42 -12.23 -3.21
N MET A 263 -9.97 -11.44 -2.24
CA MET A 263 -10.51 -10.12 -1.95
C MET A 263 -9.97 -9.05 -2.91
N LEU A 264 -8.81 -9.27 -3.53
CA LEU A 264 -8.17 -8.26 -4.39
C LEU A 264 -9.06 -7.87 -5.57
N VAL A 265 -9.00 -6.60 -5.97
CA VAL A 265 -9.62 -6.13 -7.22
C VAL A 265 -9.04 -6.83 -8.45
N THR A 266 -7.80 -7.32 -8.35
CA THR A 266 -7.08 -8.05 -9.40
C THR A 266 -7.25 -9.56 -9.31
N SER A 267 -8.06 -10.07 -8.36
CA SER A 267 -8.32 -11.51 -8.27
C SER A 267 -8.91 -12.05 -9.58
N GLY A 268 -8.39 -13.17 -10.05
CA GLY A 268 -8.83 -13.83 -11.29
C GLY A 268 -8.38 -13.16 -12.59
N VAL A 269 -7.67 -12.03 -12.54
CA VAL A 269 -7.08 -11.39 -13.74
C VAL A 269 -6.01 -12.31 -14.32
N SER A 270 -6.12 -12.56 -15.62
CA SER A 270 -5.20 -13.37 -16.43
C SER A 270 -4.47 -12.52 -17.46
N ASP A 271 -3.46 -13.08 -18.12
CA ASP A 271 -2.73 -12.41 -19.21
C ASP A 271 -3.67 -12.04 -20.39
N GLU A 272 -4.77 -12.80 -20.57
CA GLU A 272 -5.76 -12.55 -21.62
C GLU A 272 -6.56 -11.25 -21.38
N ASP A 273 -6.73 -10.86 -20.12
CA ASP A 273 -7.46 -9.65 -19.75
C ASP A 273 -6.67 -8.37 -20.11
N GLN A 274 -5.35 -8.48 -20.30
CA GLN A 274 -4.42 -7.39 -20.61
C GLN A 274 -4.58 -6.19 -19.66
N GLU A 275 -4.92 -6.44 -18.39
CA GLU A 275 -5.09 -5.41 -17.37
C GLU A 275 -3.74 -5.05 -16.72
N VAL A 276 -3.54 -3.76 -16.45
CA VAL A 276 -2.40 -3.31 -15.65
C VAL A 276 -2.67 -3.59 -14.18
N ILE A 277 -1.87 -4.49 -13.61
CA ILE A 277 -1.87 -4.73 -12.16
C ILE A 277 -0.99 -3.65 -11.50
N TRP A 278 -1.63 -2.58 -11.06
CA TRP A 278 -0.97 -1.52 -10.30
C TRP A 278 -0.54 -1.99 -8.92
N ARG A 279 0.68 -1.62 -8.52
CA ARG A 279 1.14 -1.66 -7.12
C ARG A 279 0.77 -0.34 -6.45
N TYR A 280 0.59 -0.36 -5.14
CA TYR A 280 0.28 0.83 -4.34
C TYR A 280 1.23 0.88 -3.16
N MET A 281 1.62 2.08 -2.72
CA MET A 281 2.53 2.24 -1.59
C MET A 281 2.09 3.36 -0.68
N LYS A 282 2.40 3.23 0.63
CA LYS A 282 2.21 4.27 1.63
C LYS A 282 3.52 4.93 2.03
N MET A 283 3.52 6.25 2.09
CA MET A 283 4.52 7.04 2.82
C MET A 283 3.84 7.99 3.82
N ALA A 284 4.59 8.50 4.78
CA ALA A 284 4.11 9.49 5.73
C ALA A 284 5.18 10.54 6.06
N CYS A 285 4.71 11.72 6.40
CA CYS A 285 5.51 12.85 6.83
C CYS A 285 4.84 13.50 8.06
N GLY A 286 5.47 14.48 8.68
CA GLY A 286 4.79 15.38 9.61
C GLY A 286 4.99 14.98 11.07
N GLU A 287 3.92 14.95 11.87
CA GLU A 287 4.03 14.70 13.32
C GLU A 287 4.13 13.21 13.67
N ASN A 288 3.45 12.34 12.92
CA ASN A 288 3.32 10.92 13.30
C ASN A 288 4.67 10.18 13.36
N PRO A 289 5.45 10.09 12.26
CA PRO A 289 6.71 9.35 12.29
C PRO A 289 7.73 9.99 13.24
N LYS A 290 7.94 11.32 13.18
CA LYS A 290 8.89 11.98 14.10
C LYS A 290 8.54 11.83 15.59
N THR A 291 7.27 11.72 15.95
CA THR A 291 6.86 11.59 17.36
C THR A 291 7.15 10.20 17.85
N PHE A 292 6.79 9.17 17.06
CA PHE A 292 7.02 7.78 17.43
C PHE A 292 8.52 7.49 17.60
N TYR A 293 9.32 7.70 16.55
CA TYR A 293 10.76 7.40 16.61
C TYR A 293 11.52 8.34 17.53
N GLY A 294 11.16 9.63 17.55
CA GLY A 294 11.76 10.61 18.45
C GLY A 294 11.57 10.27 19.93
N SER A 295 10.39 9.76 20.31
CA SER A 295 10.13 9.28 21.69
C SER A 295 11.01 8.09 22.10
N SER A 296 11.46 7.31 21.12
CA SER A 296 12.37 6.18 21.29
C SER A 296 13.85 6.55 21.08
N ASN A 297 14.18 7.85 21.05
CA ASN A 297 15.52 8.37 20.76
C ASN A 297 16.11 7.83 19.44
N ARG A 298 15.26 7.64 18.42
CA ARG A 298 15.63 7.21 17.08
C ARG A 298 15.28 8.29 16.06
N MET A 299 16.01 8.30 14.95
CA MET A 299 15.65 9.14 13.80
C MET A 299 14.44 8.51 13.08
N PRO A 300 13.46 9.30 12.62
CA PRO A 300 13.36 10.76 12.72
C PRO A 300 12.80 11.26 14.06
N SER A 301 13.32 12.39 14.55
CA SER A 301 12.72 13.17 15.65
C SER A 301 12.29 14.58 15.20
N THR A 302 12.58 14.93 13.95
CA THR A 302 12.30 16.22 13.33
C THR A 302 11.98 16.00 11.85
N ARG A 303 11.26 16.95 11.23
CA ARG A 303 11.04 16.98 9.78
C ARG A 303 12.37 16.97 8.99
N LEU A 304 13.44 17.54 9.54
CA LEU A 304 14.79 17.46 8.94
C LEU A 304 15.28 16.01 8.84
N GLY A 305 15.12 15.24 9.93
CA GLY A 305 15.44 13.81 9.95
C GLY A 305 14.56 13.00 9.00
N GLU A 306 13.26 13.32 8.90
CA GLU A 306 12.36 12.68 7.94
C GLU A 306 12.86 12.85 6.51
N ASN A 307 13.16 14.10 6.15
CA ASN A 307 13.64 14.47 4.82
C ASN A 307 15.00 13.86 4.48
N TYR A 308 15.91 13.73 5.44
CA TYR A 308 17.17 13.03 5.23
C TYR A 308 16.96 11.53 4.97
N LEU A 309 16.09 10.87 5.74
CA LEU A 309 15.82 9.44 5.57
C LEU A 309 15.12 9.12 4.25
N PHE A 310 14.20 9.99 3.79
CA PHE A 310 13.64 9.89 2.45
C PHE A 310 14.75 9.93 1.39
N ARG A 311 15.59 10.97 1.39
CA ARG A 311 16.70 11.10 0.42
C ARG A 311 17.62 9.90 0.43
N ARG A 312 18.07 9.49 1.61
CA ARG A 312 18.99 8.35 1.76
C ARG A 312 18.39 7.08 1.14
N LYS A 313 17.12 6.78 1.43
CA LYS A 313 16.50 5.54 0.97
C LYS A 313 16.20 5.57 -0.54
N PHE A 314 15.82 6.72 -1.08
CA PHE A 314 15.68 6.88 -2.53
C PHE A 314 17.02 6.84 -3.27
N GLU A 315 18.10 7.38 -2.71
CA GLU A 315 19.45 7.27 -3.27
C GLU A 315 19.91 5.81 -3.36
N GLU A 316 19.66 5.01 -2.31
CA GLU A 316 19.89 3.56 -2.31
C GLU A 316 19.13 2.87 -3.45
N ALA A 317 17.83 3.15 -3.59
CA ALA A 317 16.99 2.59 -4.65
C ALA A 317 17.43 3.02 -6.04
N GLN A 318 17.79 4.29 -6.24
CA GLN A 318 18.25 4.81 -7.52
C GLN A 318 19.58 4.17 -7.95
N ARG A 319 20.48 3.92 -6.99
CA ARG A 319 21.73 3.18 -7.24
C ARG A 319 21.44 1.74 -7.68
N LEU A 320 20.50 1.05 -7.04
CA LEU A 320 20.09 -0.29 -7.44
C LEU A 320 19.48 -0.28 -8.84
N LYS A 321 18.57 0.66 -9.12
CA LYS A 321 17.95 0.84 -10.45
C LYS A 321 19.01 1.01 -11.53
N ARG A 322 20.03 1.86 -11.31
CA ARG A 322 21.15 2.05 -12.26
C ARG A 322 21.91 0.75 -12.50
N LYS A 323 22.27 0.02 -11.44
CA LYS A 323 22.95 -1.29 -11.59
C LYS A 323 22.13 -2.28 -12.41
N GLN A 324 20.81 -2.30 -12.21
CA GLN A 324 19.90 -3.13 -13.00
C GLN A 324 19.88 -2.72 -14.47
N ASP A 325 19.79 -1.42 -14.74
CA ASP A 325 19.78 -0.89 -16.10
C ASP A 325 21.11 -1.18 -16.83
N ASP A 326 22.25 -0.96 -16.16
CA ASP A 326 23.59 -1.29 -16.67
C ASP A 326 23.74 -2.78 -16.98
N TRP A 327 23.26 -3.65 -16.06
CA TRP A 327 23.26 -5.10 -16.25
C TRP A 327 22.41 -5.49 -17.48
N CYS A 328 21.21 -4.92 -17.62
CA CYS A 328 20.32 -5.20 -18.74
C CYS A 328 20.92 -4.80 -20.09
N ASP A 329 21.61 -3.66 -20.14
CA ASP A 329 22.28 -3.20 -21.36
C ASP A 329 23.48 -4.08 -21.72
N ALA A 330 24.26 -4.52 -20.73
CA ALA A 330 25.34 -5.49 -20.96
C ALA A 330 24.80 -6.84 -21.45
N ALA A 331 23.75 -7.37 -20.81
CA ALA A 331 23.13 -8.64 -21.17
C ALA A 331 22.58 -8.65 -22.60
N LYS A 332 21.93 -7.55 -23.04
CA LYS A 332 21.43 -7.40 -24.42
C LYS A 332 22.55 -7.39 -25.45
N ARG A 333 23.68 -6.73 -25.17
CA ARG A 333 24.85 -6.72 -26.08
C ARG A 333 25.43 -8.12 -26.24
N ILE A 334 25.57 -8.86 -25.15
CA ILE A 334 26.03 -10.26 -25.18
C ILE A 334 25.06 -11.13 -25.99
N LYS A 335 23.74 -10.98 -25.78
CA LYS A 335 22.74 -11.75 -26.52
C LYS A 335 22.80 -11.46 -28.03
N LYS A 336 22.93 -10.19 -28.44
CA LYS A 336 23.07 -9.81 -29.85
C LYS A 336 24.36 -10.37 -30.49
N MET A 337 25.47 -10.40 -29.76
CA MET A 337 26.73 -10.96 -30.25
C MET A 337 26.65 -12.48 -30.50
N LYS A 338 25.78 -13.21 -29.80
CA LYS A 338 25.55 -14.64 -30.05
C LYS A 338 24.88 -14.94 -31.40
N ASP A 339 24.31 -13.94 -32.06
CA ASP A 339 23.69 -14.15 -33.37
C ASP A 339 24.71 -13.98 -34.53
N ASP A 340 25.95 -13.52 -34.26
CA ASP A 340 26.88 -13.00 -35.28
C ASP A 340 28.27 -13.71 -35.42
N ASP A 341 28.79 -14.54 -34.49
CA ASP A 341 30.14 -15.17 -34.61
C ASP A 341 30.34 -16.44 -33.74
N ASP A 342 31.20 -17.41 -34.14
CA ASP A 342 31.50 -18.69 -33.45
C ASP A 342 32.40 -18.57 -32.19
N LYS A 343 32.70 -17.35 -31.72
CA LYS A 343 33.58 -17.10 -30.55
C LYS A 343 32.84 -17.04 -29.20
N GLN A 344 31.67 -17.66 -29.15
CA GLN A 344 30.56 -17.42 -28.21
C GLN A 344 30.75 -17.85 -26.75
N ASP A 345 31.62 -18.81 -26.44
CA ASP A 345 31.68 -19.39 -25.09
C ASP A 345 32.49 -18.57 -24.05
N LEU A 346 33.07 -17.44 -24.47
CA LEU A 346 34.08 -16.72 -23.66
C LEU A 346 33.55 -15.48 -22.93
N ILE A 347 32.46 -14.88 -23.38
CA ILE A 347 31.93 -13.64 -22.78
C ILE A 347 30.75 -14.00 -21.88
N ARG A 348 30.96 -13.86 -20.57
CA ARG A 348 29.95 -14.08 -19.54
C ARG A 348 29.92 -12.88 -18.60
N LEU A 349 28.73 -12.53 -18.12
CA LEU A 349 28.61 -11.57 -17.02
C LEU A 349 29.19 -12.18 -15.74
N SER A 350 29.91 -11.38 -14.96
CA SER A 350 30.50 -11.82 -13.69
C SER A 350 29.50 -11.84 -12.53
N GLU A 351 28.43 -11.05 -12.62
CA GLU A 351 27.42 -10.90 -11.57
C GLU A 351 26.01 -11.17 -12.11
N SER A 352 25.15 -11.73 -11.26
CA SER A 352 23.73 -11.93 -11.57
C SER A 352 23.01 -10.59 -11.63
N TYR A 353 21.77 -10.60 -12.15
CA TYR A 353 20.93 -9.41 -12.11
C TYR A 353 20.85 -8.87 -10.67
N PRO A 354 21.13 -7.58 -10.43
CA PRO A 354 21.24 -7.05 -9.08
C PRO A 354 19.85 -6.88 -8.45
N GLU A 355 19.66 -7.53 -7.31
CA GLU A 355 18.41 -7.52 -6.55
C GLU A 355 18.64 -7.17 -5.08
N ASP A 356 17.69 -6.45 -4.50
CA ASP A 356 17.60 -6.18 -3.07
C ASP A 356 16.12 -6.09 -2.72
N LEU A 357 15.63 -7.07 -1.95
CA LEU A 357 14.23 -7.13 -1.55
C LEU A 357 13.80 -5.88 -0.77
N SER A 358 14.71 -5.29 0.00
CA SER A 358 14.43 -4.09 0.80
C SER A 358 14.19 -2.82 -0.05
N LEU A 359 14.54 -2.86 -1.34
CA LEU A 359 14.46 -1.74 -2.27
C LEU A 359 13.55 -2.01 -3.47
N ASP A 360 13.05 -3.25 -3.66
CA ASP A 360 12.26 -3.65 -4.83
C ASP A 360 11.09 -2.69 -5.10
N SER A 361 10.26 -2.43 -4.09
CA SER A 361 9.09 -1.57 -4.22
C SER A 361 9.46 -0.11 -4.54
N LEU A 362 10.60 0.39 -4.04
CA LEU A 362 11.09 1.73 -4.37
C LEU A 362 11.66 1.79 -5.78
N VAL A 363 12.38 0.77 -6.23
CA VAL A 363 12.84 0.68 -7.62
C VAL A 363 11.63 0.63 -8.56
N ALA A 364 10.58 -0.12 -8.22
CA ALA A 364 9.35 -0.14 -8.98
C ALA A 364 8.67 1.25 -9.02
N LEU A 365 8.67 1.99 -7.90
CA LEU A 365 8.18 3.37 -7.85
C LEU A 365 9.01 4.31 -8.76
N LEU A 366 10.34 4.21 -8.73
CA LEU A 366 11.26 4.95 -9.62
C LEU A 366 11.17 4.53 -11.09
N ARG A 367 10.43 3.46 -11.38
CA ARG A 367 10.08 3.02 -12.74
C ARG A 367 8.63 3.38 -13.10
N HIS A 368 7.94 4.18 -12.27
CA HIS A 368 6.55 4.59 -12.44
C HIS A 368 5.55 3.41 -12.45
N GLN A 369 5.85 2.35 -11.68
CA GLN A 369 5.03 1.13 -11.62
C GLN A 369 4.18 1.01 -10.35
N VAL A 370 4.20 2.05 -9.50
CA VAL A 370 3.58 2.08 -8.17
C VAL A 370 2.83 3.40 -8.00
N ASN A 371 1.56 3.33 -7.59
CA ASN A 371 0.78 4.49 -7.18
C ASN A 371 1.10 4.84 -5.71
N LEU A 372 1.84 5.93 -5.51
CA LEU A 372 2.26 6.37 -4.18
C LEU A 372 1.19 7.22 -3.49
N ASN A 373 0.86 6.86 -2.25
CA ASN A 373 -0.08 7.56 -1.40
C ASN A 373 0.63 8.09 -0.15
N VAL A 374 0.53 9.39 0.14
CA VAL A 374 1.37 10.05 1.13
C VAL A 374 0.54 10.73 2.21
N HIS A 375 0.65 10.28 3.45
CA HIS A 375 0.10 10.96 4.63
C HIS A 375 0.88 12.25 4.88
N CYS A 376 0.24 13.41 4.67
CA CYS A 376 0.80 14.72 4.99
C CYS A 376 -0.31 15.70 5.37
N TYR A 377 0.00 16.70 6.21
CA TYR A 377 -1.00 17.65 6.70
C TYR A 377 -0.69 19.11 6.38
N LEU A 378 0.58 19.53 6.50
CA LEU A 378 0.96 20.93 6.43
C LEU A 378 1.61 21.32 5.08
N PRO A 379 1.56 22.61 4.69
CA PRO A 379 2.16 23.12 3.47
C PRO A 379 3.62 22.70 3.24
N GLN A 380 4.47 22.86 4.26
CA GLN A 380 5.89 22.53 4.15
C GLN A 380 6.15 21.03 3.94
N ASP A 381 5.21 20.18 4.37
CA ASP A 381 5.34 18.75 4.20
C ASP A 381 4.96 18.32 2.77
N PHE A 382 3.92 18.94 2.18
CA PHE A 382 3.60 18.74 0.76
C PHE A 382 4.73 19.24 -0.14
N GLU A 383 5.25 20.44 0.13
CA GLU A 383 6.34 21.03 -0.66
C GLU A 383 7.59 20.15 -0.60
N ALA A 384 7.96 19.66 0.58
CA ALA A 384 9.08 18.74 0.75
C ALA A 384 8.90 17.43 -0.03
N MET A 385 7.73 16.81 0.03
CA MET A 385 7.46 15.57 -0.71
C MET A 385 7.45 15.77 -2.23
N ILE A 386 6.94 16.90 -2.71
CA ILE A 386 7.02 17.26 -4.14
C ILE A 386 8.47 17.52 -4.55
N HIS A 387 9.28 18.16 -3.70
CA HIS A 387 10.71 18.29 -3.97
C HIS A 387 11.41 16.94 -4.08
N HIS A 388 11.13 15.98 -3.18
CA HIS A 388 11.68 14.62 -3.32
C HIS A 388 11.21 13.93 -4.61
N SER A 389 9.94 14.11 -4.99
CA SER A 389 9.40 13.51 -6.21
C SER A 389 10.09 14.05 -7.47
N LEU A 390 10.44 15.34 -7.48
CA LEU A 390 11.23 15.96 -8.55
C LEU A 390 12.72 15.56 -8.49
N GLU A 391 13.30 15.46 -7.29
CA GLU A 391 14.71 15.10 -7.05
C GLU A 391 15.02 13.67 -7.53
N PHE A 392 14.13 12.71 -7.27
CA PHE A 392 14.33 11.29 -7.59
C PHE A 392 13.52 10.78 -8.77
N ASP A 393 12.68 11.63 -9.37
CA ASP A 393 11.80 11.28 -10.50
C ASP A 393 10.80 10.16 -10.19
N PHE A 394 9.94 10.38 -9.20
CA PHE A 394 8.78 9.54 -8.94
C PHE A 394 7.49 10.35 -8.94
N GLU A 395 6.36 9.65 -9.04
CA GLU A 395 5.02 10.26 -9.07
C GLU A 395 4.29 10.03 -7.75
N ILE A 396 3.52 11.04 -7.33
CA ILE A 396 2.62 10.95 -6.17
C ILE A 396 1.20 10.83 -6.71
N ALA A 397 0.49 9.76 -6.36
CA ALA A 397 -0.90 9.58 -6.76
C ALA A 397 -1.84 10.42 -5.87
N ALA A 398 -1.60 10.43 -4.56
CA ALA A 398 -2.44 11.18 -3.63
C ALA A 398 -1.71 11.68 -2.38
N PHE A 399 -2.10 12.86 -1.91
CA PHE A 399 -1.90 13.27 -0.53
C PHE A 399 -3.12 12.90 0.32
N HIS A 400 -2.87 12.17 1.39
CA HIS A 400 -3.86 11.68 2.33
C HIS A 400 -3.97 12.60 3.55
N HIS A 401 -5.19 12.73 4.07
CA HIS A 401 -5.63 13.66 5.11
C HIS A 401 -5.55 15.11 4.64
N ALA A 402 -4.34 15.61 4.39
CA ALA A 402 -4.07 16.80 3.61
C ALA A 402 -4.87 18.05 4.04
N LEU A 403 -5.11 18.19 5.35
CA LEU A 403 -6.07 19.16 5.89
C LEU A 403 -5.73 20.63 5.58
N SER A 404 -4.45 20.94 5.33
CA SER A 404 -4.00 22.29 4.94
C SER A 404 -3.72 22.44 3.43
N ALA A 405 -4.01 21.43 2.59
CA ALA A 405 -3.71 21.47 1.16
C ALA A 405 -4.41 22.62 0.42
N TRP A 406 -5.60 23.01 0.89
CA TRP A 406 -6.37 24.14 0.34
C TRP A 406 -5.65 25.48 0.37
N GLN A 407 -4.62 25.61 1.21
CA GLN A 407 -3.79 26.82 1.32
C GLN A 407 -2.74 26.91 0.22
N VAL A 408 -2.36 25.78 -0.39
CA VAL A 408 -1.23 25.69 -1.32
C VAL A 408 -1.50 24.94 -2.63
N PRO A 409 -2.61 25.22 -3.35
CA PRO A 409 -2.85 24.60 -4.66
C PRO A 409 -1.69 24.77 -5.64
N ASP A 410 -1.04 25.93 -5.64
CA ASP A 410 0.07 26.24 -6.56
C ASP A 410 1.34 25.44 -6.25
N ILE A 411 1.54 25.02 -4.99
CA ILE A 411 2.64 24.11 -4.65
C ILE A 411 2.32 22.71 -5.17
N ILE A 412 1.10 22.23 -4.95
CA ILE A 412 0.65 20.89 -5.39
C ILE A 412 0.79 20.73 -6.90
N LYS A 413 0.44 21.77 -7.67
CA LYS A 413 0.57 21.80 -9.13
C LYS A 413 2.00 21.77 -9.67
N ARG A 414 3.04 21.89 -8.83
CA ARG A 414 4.44 21.75 -9.26
C ARG A 414 4.82 20.30 -9.52
N ALA A 415 4.04 19.33 -9.06
CA ALA A 415 4.28 17.92 -9.32
C ALA A 415 4.15 17.60 -10.82
N LYS A 416 4.82 16.53 -11.28
CA LYS A 416 4.74 16.07 -12.68
C LYS A 416 3.36 15.55 -13.07
N THR A 417 2.59 15.09 -12.10
CA THR A 417 1.26 14.50 -12.26
C THR A 417 0.21 15.24 -11.44
N ASN A 418 -1.05 15.04 -11.80
CA ASN A 418 -2.18 15.54 -11.02
C ASN A 418 -2.32 14.72 -9.73
N ILE A 419 -1.88 15.29 -8.60
CA ILE A 419 -2.02 14.69 -7.28
C ILE A 419 -3.46 14.85 -6.80
N THR A 420 -4.08 13.74 -6.36
CA THR A 420 -5.39 13.79 -5.68
C THR A 420 -5.22 14.18 -4.22
N VAL A 421 -6.10 15.04 -3.71
CA VAL A 421 -6.20 15.33 -2.28
C VAL A 421 -7.31 14.49 -1.66
N ALA A 422 -6.94 13.45 -0.89
CA ALA A 422 -7.87 12.59 -0.17
C ALA A 422 -8.05 13.12 1.28
N THR A 423 -9.09 13.91 1.49
CA THR A 423 -9.34 14.64 2.75
C THR A 423 -10.49 14.02 3.54
N PHE A 424 -10.65 14.47 4.78
CA PHE A 424 -11.82 14.21 5.60
C PHE A 424 -12.96 15.19 5.28
N GLY A 425 -14.19 14.75 5.56
CA GLY A 425 -15.36 15.63 5.58
C GLY A 425 -15.33 16.56 6.80
N ASP A 426 -15.11 15.99 7.99
CA ASP A 426 -15.30 16.68 9.28
C ASP A 426 -14.37 16.21 10.41
N MET A 427 -13.32 15.42 10.12
CA MET A 427 -12.36 14.93 11.13
C MET A 427 -11.10 15.82 11.21
N TRP A 428 -10.86 16.44 12.36
CA TRP A 428 -9.77 17.41 12.60
C TRP A 428 -9.51 17.67 14.10
N GLY A 429 -8.48 18.46 14.42
CA GLY A 429 -8.24 18.98 15.78
C GLY A 429 -7.60 18.02 16.80
N TYR A 430 -7.24 16.81 16.39
CA TYR A 430 -6.63 15.78 17.25
C TYR A 430 -5.10 15.87 17.36
N LYS A 431 -4.45 16.73 16.57
CA LYS A 431 -3.01 17.05 16.61
C LYS A 431 -2.76 18.44 16.02
N ALA A 432 -1.59 19.03 16.26
CA ALA A 432 -1.34 20.42 15.87
C ALA A 432 -1.42 20.61 14.34
N GLU A 433 -0.87 19.68 13.56
CA GLU A 433 -0.98 19.69 12.10
C GLU A 433 -2.39 19.42 11.56
N ALA A 434 -3.33 18.97 12.41
CA ALA A 434 -4.73 18.76 12.04
C ALA A 434 -5.66 19.92 12.42
N LEU A 435 -5.14 21.08 12.85
CA LEU A 435 -5.96 22.23 13.28
C LEU A 435 -6.48 23.09 12.13
N ASN A 436 -5.84 23.05 10.97
CA ASN A 436 -6.13 23.95 9.84
C ASN A 436 -7.19 23.40 8.87
N GLN A 437 -8.06 22.50 9.33
CA GLN A 437 -9.14 21.95 8.51
C GLN A 437 -10.11 23.07 8.10
N ASN A 438 -10.59 22.98 6.86
CA ASN A 438 -11.56 23.91 6.30
C ASN A 438 -12.63 23.10 5.58
N VAL A 439 -13.89 23.20 6.01
CA VAL A 439 -15.02 22.48 5.37
C VAL A 439 -15.24 22.90 3.91
N HIS A 440 -14.71 24.05 3.50
CA HIS A 440 -14.70 24.50 2.11
C HIS A 440 -13.44 24.05 1.33
N ALA A 441 -12.47 23.38 1.97
CA ALA A 441 -11.25 22.92 1.33
C ALA A 441 -11.50 22.09 0.06
N PRO A 442 -12.41 21.09 0.04
CA PRO A 442 -12.71 20.34 -1.17
C PRO A 442 -13.12 21.24 -2.35
N LYS A 443 -14.00 22.22 -2.10
CA LYS A 443 -14.46 23.17 -3.11
C LYS A 443 -13.36 24.10 -3.60
N ILE A 444 -12.47 24.53 -2.71
CA ILE A 444 -11.33 25.40 -3.05
C ILE A 444 -10.36 24.64 -3.96
N LEU A 445 -10.05 23.39 -3.61
CA LEU A 445 -9.14 22.52 -4.36
C LEU A 445 -9.71 22.14 -5.74
N ASP A 446 -10.98 21.74 -5.79
CA ASP A 446 -11.68 21.42 -7.04
C ASP A 446 -11.69 22.62 -8.00
N LYS A 447 -12.04 23.82 -7.50
CA LYS A 447 -11.95 25.06 -8.28
C LYS A 447 -10.54 25.40 -8.75
N ALA A 448 -9.52 24.97 -8.02
CA ALA A 448 -8.14 25.11 -8.42
C ALA A 448 -7.72 24.04 -9.44
N GLY A 449 -8.58 23.09 -9.81
CA GLY A 449 -8.27 21.99 -10.73
C GLY A 449 -7.49 20.85 -10.06
N ILE A 450 -7.55 20.75 -8.74
CA ILE A 450 -6.95 19.64 -7.98
C ILE A 450 -8.03 18.59 -7.71
N PRO A 451 -7.84 17.33 -8.15
CA PRO A 451 -8.79 16.26 -7.85
C PRO A 451 -8.93 16.06 -6.33
N VAL A 452 -10.17 15.87 -5.87
CA VAL A 452 -10.47 15.66 -4.45
C VAL A 452 -11.22 14.35 -4.26
N ALA A 453 -10.89 13.63 -3.19
CA ALA A 453 -11.65 12.51 -2.70
C ALA A 453 -11.92 12.67 -1.20
N PHE A 454 -13.04 12.10 -0.75
CA PHE A 454 -13.27 11.87 0.67
C PHE A 454 -12.87 10.44 1.02
N LYS A 455 -12.25 10.28 2.19
CA LYS A 455 -11.83 8.97 2.70
C LYS A 455 -12.19 8.80 4.17
N SER A 456 -12.28 7.56 4.63
CA SER A 456 -12.71 7.27 6.01
C SER A 456 -11.57 7.24 7.00
N ASP A 457 -10.40 6.73 6.60
CA ASP A 457 -9.31 6.40 7.54
C ASP A 457 -9.73 5.38 8.60
N HIS A 458 -10.65 4.47 8.25
CA HIS A 458 -11.12 3.44 9.16
C HIS A 458 -9.94 2.76 9.86
N PRO A 459 -9.93 2.65 11.21
CA PRO A 459 -11.06 2.87 12.12
C PRO A 459 -11.19 4.28 12.74
N VAL A 460 -10.45 5.28 12.29
CA VAL A 460 -10.55 6.66 12.84
C VAL A 460 -11.97 7.22 12.71
N MET A 461 -12.58 7.03 11.54
CA MET A 461 -14.02 7.21 11.36
C MET A 461 -14.67 5.85 11.17
N ASN A 462 -15.79 5.63 11.86
CA ASN A 462 -16.67 4.51 11.57
C ASN A 462 -17.37 4.83 10.23
N SER A 463 -16.89 4.19 9.16
CA SER A 463 -17.43 4.31 7.80
C SER A 463 -18.77 3.61 7.63
#